data_AF-A0A353W558-F1
#
_entry.id   AF-A0A353W558-F1
#
_cell.length_a   1.000
_cell.length_b   1.000
_cell.length_c   1.000
_cell.angle_alpha   90.00
_cell.angle_beta   90.00
_cell.angle_gamma   90.00
#
_symmetry.space_group_name_H-M   'P 1'
#
loop_
_entity.id
_entity.type
_entity.pdbx_description
1 polymer ?
#
loop_
_entity_poly.entity_id
_entity_poly.type
_entity_poly.pdbx_seq_one_letter_code
_entity_poly.pdbx_strand_id
1 'polypeptide(L)'
;MAKSDLRARPIYHRKQDSIEAHLTILLAALAISRSIEFQTGISIKQFVKLLRPIRSGIVTINGKEVLAEPEVPESVETLLSRLSSGH
;
A
#
# COMPACT_ATOMS: atom_id res chain seq x y z
N MET A 1 30.92 -5.10 -30.10
CA MET A 1 31.04 -5.25 -28.63
C MET A 1 30.89 -6.73 -28.29
N ALA A 2 31.81 -7.29 -27.51
CA ALA A 2 31.75 -8.69 -27.11
C ALA A 2 30.60 -8.91 -26.11
N LYS A 3 29.95 -10.08 -26.15
CA LYS A 3 28.82 -10.42 -25.27
C LYS A 3 29.21 -10.43 -23.79
N SER A 4 30.51 -10.57 -23.48
CA SER A 4 31.10 -10.44 -22.14
C SER A 4 30.99 -9.02 -21.58
N ASP A 5 31.17 -7.97 -22.39
CA ASP A 5 31.05 -6.56 -21.96
C ASP A 5 29.62 -6.23 -21.50
N LEU A 6 28.62 -6.94 -22.04
CA LEU A 6 27.24 -6.77 -21.59
C LEU A 6 27.09 -7.21 -20.14
N ARG A 7 27.72 -8.30 -19.67
CA ARG A 7 27.59 -8.77 -18.27
C ARG A 7 28.32 -7.87 -17.27
N ALA A 8 29.36 -7.15 -17.70
CA ALA A 8 30.12 -6.23 -16.85
C ALA A 8 29.45 -4.86 -16.65
N ARG A 9 28.30 -4.59 -17.28
CA ARG A 9 27.60 -3.32 -17.08
C ARG A 9 27.07 -3.21 -15.64
N PRO A 10 27.28 -2.08 -14.95
CA PRO A 10 26.82 -1.86 -13.57
C PRO A 10 25.33 -2.17 -13.34
N ILE A 11 24.50 -1.92 -14.37
CA ILE A 11 23.05 -2.18 -14.36
C ILE A 11 22.71 -3.67 -14.15
N TYR A 12 23.57 -4.58 -14.61
CA TYR A 12 23.31 -6.02 -14.51
C TYR A 12 23.98 -6.69 -13.30
N HIS A 13 24.78 -5.94 -12.55
CA HIS A 13 25.45 -6.44 -11.35
C HIS A 13 24.49 -6.67 -10.17
N ARG A 14 23.33 -5.99 -10.15
CA ARG A 14 22.30 -6.08 -9.10
C ARG A 14 20.97 -6.66 -9.59
N LYS A 15 20.96 -7.33 -10.74
CA LYS A 15 19.74 -7.86 -11.35
C LYS A 15 19.04 -8.89 -10.45
N GLN A 16 19.82 -9.78 -9.83
CA GLN A 16 19.27 -10.80 -8.94
C GLN A 16 18.63 -10.15 -7.70
N ASP A 17 19.38 -9.30 -6.99
CA ASP A 17 18.87 -8.54 -5.84
C ASP A 17 17.58 -7.77 -6.19
N SER A 18 17.53 -7.12 -7.35
CA SER A 18 16.34 -6.38 -7.79
C SER A 18 15.14 -7.29 -8.08
N ILE A 19 15.37 -8.48 -8.63
CA ILE A 19 14.30 -9.47 -8.90
C ILE A 19 13.77 -10.01 -7.57
N GLU A 20 14.67 -10.42 -6.68
CA GLU A 20 14.31 -10.96 -5.37
C GLU A 20 13.55 -9.93 -4.53
N ALA A 21 14.00 -8.67 -4.49
CA ALA A 21 13.29 -7.60 -3.81
C ALA A 21 11.88 -7.37 -4.41
N HIS A 22 11.77 -7.36 -5.74
CA HIS A 22 10.49 -7.16 -6.40
C HIS A 22 9.50 -8.29 -6.11
N LEU A 23 9.95 -9.55 -6.22
CA LEU A 23 9.12 -10.73 -5.93
C LEU A 23 8.72 -10.78 -4.45
N THR A 24 9.63 -10.41 -3.55
CA THR A 24 9.36 -10.36 -2.11
C THR A 24 8.25 -9.35 -1.80
N ILE A 25 8.35 -8.13 -2.34
CA ILE A 25 7.34 -7.08 -2.15
C ILE A 25 6.01 -7.49 -2.79
N LEU A 26 6.03 -8.04 -4.00
CA LEU A 26 4.82 -8.50 -4.68
C LEU A 26 4.13 -9.62 -3.89
N LEU A 27 4.88 -10.62 -3.41
CA LEU A 27 4.31 -11.73 -2.66
C LEU A 27 3.69 -11.24 -1.34
N ALA A 28 4.38 -10.35 -0.62
CA ALA A 28 3.85 -9.74 0.59
C ALA A 28 2.57 -8.93 0.30
N ALA A 29 2.58 -8.09 -0.75
CA ALA A 29 1.42 -7.30 -1.14
C ALA A 29 0.22 -8.17 -1.54
N LEU A 30 0.45 -9.28 -2.27
CA LEU A 30 -0.58 -10.23 -2.64
C LEU A 30 -1.16 -10.96 -1.43
N ALA A 31 -0.30 -11.39 -0.49
CA ALA A 31 -0.73 -12.06 0.73
C ALA A 31 -1.59 -11.13 1.62
N ILE A 32 -1.17 -9.88 1.81
CA ILE A 32 -1.92 -8.86 2.55
C ILE A 32 -3.25 -8.58 1.85
N SER A 33 -3.24 -8.36 0.54
CA SER A 33 -4.45 -8.11 -0.25
C SER A 33 -5.46 -9.26 -0.10
N ARG A 34 -4.98 -10.50 -0.20
CA ARG A 34 -5.84 -11.68 -0.06
C ARG A 34 -6.41 -11.84 1.34
N SER A 35 -5.63 -11.52 2.37
CA SER A 35 -6.09 -11.52 3.77
C SER A 35 -7.19 -10.49 3.99
N ILE A 36 -7.01 -9.26 3.47
CA ILE A 36 -8.03 -8.20 3.54
C ILE A 36 -9.32 -8.65 2.84
N GLU A 37 -9.22 -9.17 1.62
CA GLU A 37 -10.39 -9.65 0.87
C GLU A 37 -11.12 -10.78 1.61
N PHE A 38 -10.38 -11.70 2.22
CA PHE A 38 -10.94 -12.81 2.99
C PHE A 38 -11.70 -12.34 4.24
N GLN A 39 -11.14 -11.40 5.00
CA GLN A 39 -11.74 -10.91 6.24
C GLN A 39 -12.91 -9.94 5.99
N THR A 40 -12.81 -9.11 4.94
CA THR A 40 -13.79 -8.06 4.66
C THR A 40 -14.91 -8.50 3.72
N GLY A 41 -14.66 -9.48 2.84
CA GLY A 41 -15.59 -9.96 1.83
C GLY A 41 -15.72 -9.06 0.59
N ILE A 42 -14.91 -8.01 0.47
CA ILE A 42 -14.91 -7.10 -0.68
C ILE A 42 -13.58 -7.16 -1.42
N SER A 43 -13.57 -6.80 -2.71
CA SER A 43 -12.33 -6.80 -3.51
C SER A 43 -11.34 -5.75 -3.00
N ILE A 44 -10.03 -6.00 -3.15
CA ILE A 44 -8.98 -5.05 -2.76
C ILE A 44 -9.13 -3.69 -3.46
N LYS A 45 -9.62 -3.70 -4.70
CA LYS A 45 -9.92 -2.48 -5.46
C LYS A 45 -11.02 -1.65 -4.81
N GLN A 46 -12.10 -2.29 -4.36
CA GLN A 46 -13.18 -1.62 -3.65
C GLN A 46 -12.71 -1.11 -2.29
N PHE A 47 -11.97 -1.93 -1.55
CA PHE A 47 -11.39 -1.56 -0.26
C PHE A 47 -10.51 -0.31 -0.36
N VAL A 48 -9.55 -0.29 -1.30
CA VAL A 48 -8.68 0.88 -1.53
C VAL A 48 -9.51 2.10 -1.97
N LYS A 49 -10.50 1.93 -2.85
CA LYS A 49 -11.35 3.04 -3.31
C LYS A 49 -12.14 3.66 -2.15
N LEU A 50 -12.62 2.83 -1.22
CA LEU A 50 -13.39 3.25 -0.06
C LEU A 50 -12.55 4.04 0.95
N LEU A 51 -11.32 3.57 1.23
CA LEU A 51 -10.45 4.22 2.22
C LEU A 51 -9.65 5.40 1.66
N ARG A 52 -9.37 5.44 0.34
CA ARG A 52 -8.57 6.49 -0.30
C ARG A 52 -8.98 7.93 0.06
N PRO A 53 -10.27 8.32 0.12
CA PRO A 53 -10.67 9.69 0.47
C PRO A 53 -10.55 10.01 1.97
N ILE A 54 -10.46 9.00 2.84
CA ILE A 54 -10.38 9.17 4.29
C ILE A 54 -8.94 9.54 4.65
N ARG A 55 -8.64 10.84 4.73
CA ARG A 55 -7.31 11.36 5.00
C ARG A 55 -7.39 12.59 5.89
N SER A 56 -6.49 12.67 6.86
CA SER A 56 -6.24 13.90 7.59
C SER A 56 -5.56 14.93 6.68
N GLY A 57 -5.79 16.21 6.93
CA GLY A 57 -5.17 17.30 6.17
C GLY A 57 -4.91 18.52 7.03
N ILE A 58 -3.96 19.36 6.62
CA ILE A 58 -3.74 20.67 7.24
C ILE A 58 -4.59 21.69 6.47
N VAL A 59 -5.43 22.43 7.18
CA VAL A 59 -6.29 23.47 6.63
C VAL A 59 -5.95 24.80 7.29
N THR A 60 -5.78 25.85 6.50
CA THR A 60 -5.52 27.20 7.00
C THR A 60 -6.84 27.94 7.21
N ILE A 61 -7.15 28.28 8.46
CA ILE A 61 -8.33 29.07 8.84
C ILE A 61 -7.82 30.36 9.51
N ASN A 62 -8.14 31.52 8.94
CA ASN A 62 -7.72 32.84 9.46
C ASN A 62 -6.19 32.94 9.70
N GLY A 63 -5.38 32.35 8.81
CA GLY A 63 -3.92 32.36 8.92
C GLY A 63 -3.34 31.37 9.94
N LYS A 64 -4.18 30.56 10.60
CA LYS A 64 -3.74 29.49 11.50
C LYS A 64 -3.91 28.13 10.82
N GLU A 65 -2.85 27.32 10.83
CA GLU A 65 -2.90 25.93 10.40
C GLU A 65 -3.62 25.08 11.45
N VAL A 66 -4.62 24.32 11.01
CA VAL A 66 -5.37 23.39 11.85
C VAL A 66 -5.35 22.02 11.19
N LEU A 67 -5.07 20.99 12.00
CA LEU A 67 -5.21 19.60 11.55
C LEU A 67 -6.70 19.26 11.50
N ALA A 68 -7.20 18.98 10.30
CA ALA A 68 -8.53 18.43 10.08
C ALA A 68 -8.43 16.89 10.11
N GLU A 69 -9.05 16.30 11.14
CA GLU A 69 -9.22 14.85 11.22
C GLU A 69 -10.24 14.39 10.17
N PRO A 70 -10.06 13.21 9.56
CA PRO A 70 -11.00 12.68 8.59
C PRO A 70 -12.28 12.24 9.28
N GLU A 71 -13.42 12.51 8.66
CA GLU A 71 -14.69 11.89 9.05
C GLU A 71 -14.74 10.46 8.48
N VAL A 72 -14.84 9.47 9.37
CA VAL A 72 -14.94 8.05 9.00
C VAL A 72 -16.41 7.64 9.08
N PRO A 73 -17.04 7.23 7.96
CA PRO A 73 -18.42 6.75 8.00
C PRO A 73 -18.54 5.44 8.81
N GLU A 74 -19.65 5.26 9.52
CA GLU A 74 -19.93 4.07 10.36
C GLU A 74 -19.79 2.74 9.60
N SER A 75 -20.16 2.73 8.31
CA SER A 75 -19.99 1.56 7.44
C SER A 75 -18.52 1.18 7.23
N VAL A 76 -17.61 2.16 7.25
CA VAL A 76 -16.17 1.95 7.15
C VAL A 76 -15.60 1.50 8.50
N GLU A 77 -16.07 2.05 9.61
CA GLU A 77 -15.66 1.59 10.94
C GLU A 77 -16.01 0.11 11.16
N THR A 78 -17.23 -0.29 10.79
CA THR A 78 -17.70 -1.68 10.83
C THR A 78 -16.90 -2.60 9.89
N LEU A 79 -16.41 -2.06 8.77
CA LEU A 79 -15.55 -2.80 7.85
C LEU A 79 -14.15 -3.00 8.46
N LEU A 80 -13.58 -1.94 9.04
CA LEU A 80 -12.27 -1.97 9.67
C LEU A 80 -12.24 -2.86 10.91
N SER A 81 -13.35 -2.96 11.66
CA SER A 81 -13.46 -3.84 12.83
C SER A 81 -13.40 -5.33 12.47
N ARG A 82 -13.60 -5.70 11.20
CA ARG A 82 -13.43 -7.08 10.72
C ARG A 82 -11.98 -7.46 10.48
N LEU A 83 -11.09 -6.47 10.33
CA LEU A 83 -9.67 -6.72 10.22
C LEU A 83 -9.13 -7.04 11.61
N SER A 84 -8.47 -8.19 11.77
CA SER A 84 -7.80 -8.54 13.02
C SER A 84 -6.79 -7.45 13.39
N SER A 85 -6.99 -6.77 14.52
CA SER A 85 -5.89 -6.06 15.17
C SER A 85 -4.86 -7.11 15.55
N GLY A 86 -3.68 -7.03 14.93
CA GLY A 86 -2.55 -7.86 15.35
C GLY A 86 -2.31 -7.68 16.85
N HIS A 87 -1.85 -8.75 17.50
CA HIS A 87 -1.43 -8.71 18.91
C HIS A 87 -0.40 -7.63 19.18
#